data_AF-A0A915J9G0-F1
#
_entry.id   AF-A0A915J9G0-F1
#
_cell.length_a   1.000
_cell.length_b   1.000
_cell.length_c   1.000
_cell.angle_alpha   90.00
_cell.angle_beta   90.00
_cell.angle_gamma   90.00
#
_symmetry.space_group_name_H-M   'P 1'
#
loop_
_entity.id
_entity.type
_entity.pdbx_description
1 polymer ?
#
loop_
_entity_poly.entity_id
_entity_poly.type
_entity_poly.pdbx_seq_one_letter_code
_entity_poly.pdbx_strand_id
1 'polypeptide(L)'
;MHVCRAYSLWIFRWYLTIAFNDLPSRSELLINDRSRRNVDDNSSHDKHFDDDCRSMEEYAVCDPTQGGVCRNRSCVSVCSTAGPQFRQCSCPNDEDRFCYLCCGSPDRPCRPAQDYSIFKPNGELWERDICSRCRSWPDGLYCDDRDRRRVCANGKCVANVCHDKPEGSYCDLQKLKMCVDGECRDPCREVAPHLLTCECDDFRSDDRCQLCCFDPSTKRCENAFARYQIINKNKRPIFRDGLRCRPGATCNKYGLCGAANLAVRHWTDKLTIELSIGFIFLIMNIQTIL
;
A
#
# COMPACT_ATOMS: atom_id res chain seq x y z
N MET A 1 9.62 -56.29 -46.05
CA MET A 1 9.72 -54.81 -46.11
C MET A 1 9.73 -54.29 -44.67
N HIS A 2 10.91 -54.37 -44.03
CA HIS A 2 11.79 -53.26 -43.65
C HIS A 2 11.26 -52.41 -42.47
N VAL A 3 11.57 -52.81 -41.22
CA VAL A 3 12.55 -52.23 -40.24
C VAL A 3 11.90 -51.16 -39.32
N CYS A 4 11.47 -51.52 -38.10
CA CYS A 4 12.16 -51.37 -36.79
C CYS A 4 12.46 -49.92 -36.35
N ARG A 5 11.82 -49.44 -35.27
CA ARG A 5 12.34 -49.37 -33.87
C ARG A 5 13.58 -48.48 -33.70
N ALA A 6 13.36 -47.26 -33.20
CA ALA A 6 14.23 -46.37 -32.41
C ALA A 6 13.54 -44.99 -32.47
N TYR A 7 13.07 -44.35 -31.39
CA TYR A 7 13.89 -43.59 -30.45
C TYR A 7 13.06 -43.37 -29.17
N SER A 8 13.17 -44.31 -28.24
CA SER A 8 12.86 -44.10 -26.83
C SER A 8 14.14 -44.47 -26.10
N LEU A 9 15.02 -43.49 -25.88
CA LEU A 9 16.23 -43.53 -25.03
C LEU A 9 17.08 -42.26 -25.26
N TRP A 10 16.57 -41.10 -24.84
CA TRP A 10 17.39 -39.95 -24.40
C TRP A 10 16.78 -39.41 -23.11
N ILE A 11 16.61 -40.37 -22.20
CA ILE A 11 16.36 -40.17 -20.78
C ILE A 11 17.75 -39.94 -20.16
N PHE A 12 17.84 -38.94 -19.28
CA PHE A 12 18.78 -38.90 -18.16
C PHE A 12 20.26 -38.68 -18.52
N ARG A 13 20.65 -37.42 -18.76
CA ARG A 13 22.06 -37.03 -18.52
C ARG A 13 22.32 -35.55 -18.23
N TRP A 14 21.37 -34.82 -17.62
CA TRP A 14 21.62 -33.44 -17.15
C TRP A 14 20.95 -33.10 -15.80
N TYR A 15 20.45 -34.10 -15.10
CA TYR A 15 20.16 -34.01 -13.67
C TYR A 15 21.19 -34.86 -12.94
N LEU A 16 21.91 -34.27 -11.96
CA LEU A 16 22.97 -34.84 -11.11
C LEU A 16 24.42 -34.77 -11.61
N THR A 17 24.94 -33.54 -11.73
CA THR A 17 26.32 -33.11 -11.42
C THR A 17 26.26 -31.58 -11.54
N ILE A 18 26.35 -30.73 -10.53
CA ILE A 18 27.24 -30.66 -9.38
C ILE A 18 26.50 -29.80 -8.33
N ALA A 19 26.11 -30.40 -7.21
CA ALA A 19 26.09 -29.71 -5.93
C ALA A 19 27.51 -29.80 -5.36
N PHE A 20 27.89 -28.82 -4.55
CA PHE A 20 29.22 -28.55 -3.97
C PHE A 20 30.19 -27.77 -4.87
N ASN A 21 30.18 -26.44 -4.72
CA ASN A 21 31.32 -25.70 -4.17
C ASN A 21 30.93 -24.27 -3.78
N ASP A 22 31.12 -23.99 -2.49
CA ASP A 22 31.68 -22.79 -1.87
C ASP A 22 31.04 -21.40 -1.97
N LEU A 23 30.75 -20.93 -0.76
CA LEU A 23 30.57 -19.57 -0.22
C LEU A 23 31.74 -18.60 -0.56
N PRO A 24 31.62 -17.29 -0.24
CA PRO A 24 32.03 -16.19 -1.11
C PRO A 24 33.49 -15.75 -0.95
N SER A 25 34.12 -15.36 -2.06
CA SER A 25 35.40 -14.65 -2.04
C SER A 25 35.21 -13.14 -1.97
N ARG A 26 35.66 -12.60 -0.84
CA ARG A 26 35.86 -11.20 -0.48
C ARG A 26 37.19 -10.72 -1.11
N SER A 27 37.14 -9.66 -1.92
CA SER A 27 38.27 -8.77 -2.24
C SER A 27 37.72 -7.59 -3.05
N GLU A 28 37.49 -6.45 -2.40
CA GLU A 28 38.40 -5.30 -2.43
C GLU A 28 38.51 -4.64 -3.81
N LEU A 29 37.75 -3.56 -3.99
CA LEU A 29 38.16 -2.46 -4.86
C LEU A 29 37.88 -1.15 -4.13
N LEU A 30 38.93 -0.71 -3.46
CA LEU A 30 39.15 0.62 -2.93
C LEU A 30 39.05 1.63 -4.07
N ILE A 31 38.10 2.56 -4.00
CA ILE A 31 38.30 3.92 -4.51
C ILE A 31 38.13 4.85 -3.31
N ASN A 32 39.29 5.15 -2.76
CA ASN A 32 39.58 6.24 -1.87
C ASN A 32 39.42 7.52 -2.69
N ASP A 33 38.46 8.38 -2.37
CA ASP A 33 38.67 9.79 -2.65
C ASP A 33 38.31 10.65 -1.45
N ARG A 34 39.36 11.33 -1.02
CA ARG A 34 39.55 11.97 0.27
C ARG A 34 39.56 13.45 -0.02
N SER A 35 38.41 14.10 0.16
CA SER A 35 38.37 15.55 0.32
C SER A 35 37.68 15.89 1.64
N ARG A 36 38.45 15.72 2.72
CA ARG A 36 38.32 16.52 3.93
C ARG A 36 38.80 17.93 3.60
N ARG A 37 37.92 18.92 3.71
CA ARG A 37 38.29 20.20 4.31
C ARG A 37 37.36 20.47 5.48
N ASN A 38 37.95 20.33 6.66
CA ASN A 38 37.43 20.86 7.92
C ASN A 38 37.30 22.38 7.79
N VAL A 39 36.16 22.92 8.19
CA VAL A 39 36.05 24.20 8.88
C VAL A 39 35.03 23.99 9.99
N ASP A 40 35.57 23.67 11.16
CA ASP A 40 35.27 24.19 12.50
C ASP A 40 33.82 24.51 12.90
N ASP A 41 33.46 23.88 14.02
CA ASP A 41 32.72 24.45 15.16
C ASP A 41 31.42 25.23 14.87
N ASN A 42 30.31 24.51 15.00
CA ASN A 42 29.18 25.04 15.76
C ASN A 42 28.50 23.90 16.54
N SER A 43 29.13 23.57 17.66
CA SER A 43 28.51 22.93 18.82
C SER A 43 27.39 23.84 19.35
N SER A 44 26.14 23.58 19.00
CA SER A 44 24.97 23.97 19.81
C SER A 44 23.67 23.40 19.25
N HIS A 45 23.18 22.30 19.86
CA HIS A 45 21.78 21.88 20.03
C HIS A 45 21.54 20.37 20.01
N ASP A 46 22.41 19.58 20.66
CA ASP A 46 21.90 18.42 21.41
C ASP A 46 21.49 18.93 22.78
N LYS A 47 20.25 19.43 22.89
CA LYS A 47 19.63 19.64 24.20
C LYS A 47 19.39 18.25 24.78
N HIS A 48 20.20 17.85 25.76
CA HIS A 48 19.70 16.98 26.81
C HIS A 48 18.40 17.63 27.31
N PHE A 49 17.25 17.04 26.95
CA PHE A 49 16.03 17.27 27.69
C PHE A 49 16.29 16.66 29.06
N ASP A 50 16.77 17.50 29.98
CA ASP A 50 16.92 17.11 31.37
C ASP A 50 15.54 16.67 31.87
N ASP A 51 15.43 15.39 32.24
CA ASP A 51 14.31 14.75 32.95
C ASP A 51 14.03 15.39 34.33
N ASP A 52 14.51 16.62 34.57
CA ASP A 52 14.50 17.26 35.87
C ASP A 52 13.20 18.04 36.11
N CYS A 53 12.18 17.30 36.53
CA CYS A 53 10.91 17.86 36.99
C CYS A 53 11.01 18.64 38.32
N ARG A 54 12.21 18.85 38.89
CA ARG A 54 12.36 19.59 40.16
C ARG A 54 12.12 21.09 40.02
N SER A 55 12.44 21.66 38.86
CA SER A 55 12.32 23.10 38.58
C SER A 55 11.20 23.44 37.61
N MET A 56 10.59 22.43 36.98
CA MET A 56 9.50 22.61 36.02
C MET A 56 8.14 22.73 36.72
N GLU A 57 7.21 23.43 36.05
CA GLU A 57 5.82 23.54 36.50
C GLU A 57 5.12 22.18 36.48
N GLU A 58 4.07 22.04 37.30
CA GLU A 58 3.25 20.83 37.29
C GLU A 58 2.60 20.64 35.92
N TYR A 59 2.60 19.41 35.41
CA TYR A 59 2.18 19.01 34.07
C TYR A 59 3.04 19.52 32.90
N ALA A 60 4.17 20.20 33.16
CA ALA A 60 5.14 20.51 32.10
C ALA A 60 5.65 19.24 31.41
N VAL A 61 5.94 19.32 30.11
CA VAL A 61 6.46 18.18 29.34
C VAL A 61 7.92 17.95 29.69
N CYS A 62 8.24 16.79 30.28
CA CYS A 62 9.61 16.35 30.56
C CYS A 62 10.13 15.41 29.47
N ASP A 63 9.28 14.55 28.90
CA ASP A 63 9.65 13.66 27.79
C ASP A 63 8.65 13.79 26.63
N PRO A 64 8.98 14.53 25.57
CA PRO A 64 8.09 14.68 24.41
C PRO A 64 7.96 13.39 23.58
N THR A 65 8.90 12.44 23.69
CA THR A 65 8.94 11.22 22.87
C THR A 65 8.12 10.08 23.44
N GLN A 66 8.09 9.93 24.77
CA GLN A 66 7.30 8.91 25.46
C GLN A 66 6.03 9.48 26.11
N GLY A 67 5.78 10.78 25.97
CA GLY A 67 4.60 11.40 26.58
C GLY A 67 4.76 11.56 28.09
N GLY A 68 5.93 11.99 28.56
CA GLY A 68 6.22 12.28 29.95
C GLY A 68 5.81 13.71 30.33
N VAL A 69 5.14 13.83 31.48
CA VAL A 69 4.80 15.10 32.12
C VAL A 69 5.25 15.12 33.57
N CYS A 70 5.59 16.29 34.09
CA CYS A 70 6.03 16.46 35.46
C CYS A 70 4.87 16.38 36.44
N ARG A 71 4.95 15.48 37.41
CA ARG A 71 4.01 15.37 38.52
C ARG A 71 4.75 14.99 39.79
N ASN A 72 4.52 15.70 40.88
CA ASN A 72 5.24 15.48 42.16
C ASN A 72 6.78 15.43 41.98
N ARG A 73 7.34 16.38 41.22
CA ARG A 73 8.79 16.48 40.91
C ARG A 73 9.38 15.26 40.21
N SER A 74 8.55 14.42 39.60
CA SER A 74 8.95 13.24 38.85
C SER A 74 8.35 13.28 37.45
N CYS A 75 9.08 12.78 36.46
CA CYS A 75 8.54 12.61 35.12
C CYS A 75 7.67 11.34 35.08
N VAL A 76 6.37 11.49 34.80
CA VAL A 76 5.42 10.38 34.74
C VAL A 76 4.73 10.34 33.38
N SER A 77 4.29 9.16 32.95
CA SER A 77 3.51 9.04 31.71
C SER A 77 2.21 9.85 31.81
N VAL A 78 1.92 10.65 30.79
CA VAL A 78 0.70 11.46 30.70
C VAL A 78 -0.56 10.59 30.73
N CYS A 79 -0.49 9.32 30.31
CA CYS A 79 -1.62 8.39 30.42
C CYS A 79 -2.10 8.24 31.87
N SER A 80 -1.19 8.28 32.85
CA SER A 80 -1.52 8.16 34.28
C SER A 80 -2.30 9.35 34.85
N THR A 81 -2.40 10.45 34.09
CA THR A 81 -3.19 11.63 34.48
C THR A 81 -4.70 11.38 34.33
N ALA A 82 -5.10 10.51 33.39
CA ALA A 82 -6.51 10.12 33.21
C ALA A 82 -7.02 9.14 34.26
N GLY A 83 -6.12 8.45 34.97
CA GLY A 83 -6.47 7.56 36.07
C GLY A 83 -5.34 6.61 36.48
N PRO A 84 -5.41 6.01 37.67
CA PRO A 84 -4.33 5.19 38.23
C PRO A 84 -4.05 3.90 37.45
N GLN A 85 -5.04 3.39 36.71
CA GLN A 85 -4.90 2.18 35.91
C GLN A 85 -4.52 2.47 34.45
N PHE A 86 -4.55 3.73 34.02
CA PHE A 86 -4.16 4.08 32.66
C PHE A 86 -2.65 4.03 32.50
N ARG A 87 -2.21 3.38 31.44
CA ARG A 87 -0.80 3.23 31.08
C ARG A 87 -0.63 3.44 29.59
N GLN A 88 0.60 3.80 29.21
CA GLN A 88 1.00 3.80 27.82
C GLN A 88 0.97 2.36 27.28
N CYS A 89 0.49 2.21 26.06
CA CYS A 89 0.32 0.92 25.40
C CYS A 89 0.58 1.06 23.89
N SER A 90 0.56 -0.06 23.17
CA SER A 90 0.70 -0.08 21.71
C SER A 90 -0.68 -0.09 21.07
N CYS A 91 -1.01 0.92 20.27
CA CYS A 91 -2.25 0.92 19.49
C CYS A 91 -2.34 -0.30 18.56
N PRO A 92 -3.56 -0.80 18.29
CA PRO A 92 -3.77 -1.92 17.38
C PRO A 92 -3.58 -1.53 15.91
N ASN A 93 -3.86 -0.29 15.55
CA ASN A 93 -3.64 0.25 14.21
C ASN A 93 -2.16 0.67 14.06
N ASP A 94 -1.52 0.23 12.99
CA ASP A 94 -0.12 0.54 12.66
C ASP A 94 0.14 2.02 12.38
N GLU A 95 -0.86 2.74 11.89
CA GLU A 95 -0.79 4.19 11.69
C GLU A 95 -0.82 4.91 13.02
N ASP A 96 -1.80 4.59 13.86
CA ASP A 96 -1.97 5.20 15.16
C ASP A 96 -0.79 4.92 16.09
N ARG A 97 -0.30 3.67 16.07
CA ARG A 97 0.88 3.24 16.83
C ARG A 97 2.14 4.02 16.45
N PHE A 98 2.25 4.42 15.18
CA PHE A 98 3.37 5.19 14.70
C PHE A 98 3.22 6.67 15.03
N CYS A 99 2.04 7.25 14.83
CA CYS A 99 1.86 8.69 14.90
C CYS A 99 1.47 9.23 16.27
N TYR A 100 0.77 8.46 17.10
CA TYR A 100 0.18 8.96 18.34
C TYR A 100 0.71 8.22 19.57
N LEU A 101 0.76 8.92 20.69
CA LEU A 101 0.82 8.28 22.00
C LEU A 101 -0.49 7.53 22.24
N CYS A 102 -0.41 6.27 22.64
CA CYS A 102 -1.59 5.46 22.95
C CYS A 102 -1.67 5.15 24.44
N CYS A 103 -2.87 5.29 24.98
CA CYS A 103 -3.17 5.02 26.38
C CYS A 103 -4.28 3.96 26.49
N GLY A 104 -4.30 3.22 27.59
CA GLY A 104 -5.33 2.22 27.86
C GLY A 104 -5.28 1.72 29.30
N SER A 105 -6.28 0.94 29.68
CA SER A 105 -6.38 0.29 30.98
C SER A 105 -6.95 -1.13 30.82
N PRO A 106 -7.00 -1.97 31.86
CA PRO A 106 -7.63 -3.29 31.76
C PRO A 106 -9.10 -3.23 31.30
N ASP A 107 -9.82 -2.16 31.66
CA ASP A 107 -11.24 -1.96 31.33
C ASP A 107 -11.47 -1.16 30.04
N ARG A 108 -10.43 -0.53 29.48
CA ARG A 108 -10.53 0.33 28.29
C ARG A 108 -9.45 -0.02 27.26
N PRO A 109 -9.83 -0.30 26.01
CA PRO A 109 -8.89 -0.76 24.98
C PRO A 109 -7.78 0.26 24.72
N CYS A 110 -6.62 -0.19 24.27
CA CYS A 110 -5.54 0.73 23.90
C CYS A 110 -5.95 1.57 22.67
N ARG A 111 -5.98 2.91 22.83
CA ARG A 111 -6.37 3.87 21.79
C ARG A 111 -5.51 5.13 21.86
N PRO A 112 -5.49 5.97 20.80
CA PRO A 112 -4.79 7.25 20.83
C PRO A 112 -5.21 8.11 22.02
N ALA A 113 -4.25 8.80 22.64
CA ALA A 113 -4.45 9.58 23.86
C ALA A 113 -5.59 10.61 23.74
N GLN A 114 -5.76 11.22 22.56
CA GLN A 114 -6.83 12.18 22.29
C GLN A 114 -8.24 11.59 22.41
N ASP A 115 -8.41 10.29 22.18
CA ASP A 115 -9.71 9.62 22.32
C ASP A 115 -10.15 9.54 23.80
N TYR A 116 -9.21 9.74 24.72
CA TYR A 116 -9.45 9.87 26.16
C TYR A 116 -9.33 11.31 26.66
N SER A 117 -9.33 12.29 25.74
CA SER A 117 -9.14 13.71 26.05
C SER A 117 -7.82 14.03 26.75
N ILE A 118 -6.78 13.25 26.46
CA ILE A 118 -5.42 13.46 27.00
C ILE A 118 -4.62 14.25 25.95
N PHE A 119 -4.36 15.52 26.25
CA PHE A 119 -3.63 16.45 25.37
C PHE A 119 -2.34 16.94 26.03
N LYS A 120 -1.48 17.58 25.25
CA LYS A 120 -0.36 18.36 25.78
C LYS A 120 -0.92 19.58 26.56
N PRO A 121 -0.13 20.22 27.45
CA PRO A 121 -0.59 21.38 28.22
C PRO A 121 -1.06 22.57 27.36
N ASN A 122 -0.51 22.70 26.15
CA ASN A 122 -0.90 23.72 25.17
C ASN A 122 -2.15 23.34 24.34
N GLY A 123 -2.78 22.21 24.62
CA GLY A 123 -3.96 21.70 23.89
C GLY A 123 -3.64 20.91 22.62
N GLU A 124 -2.37 20.74 22.26
CA GLU A 124 -1.98 19.94 21.10
C GLU A 124 -2.10 18.44 21.36
N LEU A 125 -2.17 17.67 20.26
CA LEU A 125 -2.14 16.22 20.31
C LEU A 125 -0.76 15.72 20.75
N TRP A 126 -0.74 14.57 21.43
CA TRP A 126 0.46 13.76 21.60
C TRP A 126 0.79 13.02 20.30
N GLU A 127 1.06 13.79 19.26
CA GLU A 127 1.40 13.34 17.91
C GLU A 127 2.89 13.56 17.64
N ARG A 128 3.53 12.64 16.92
CA ARG A 128 4.91 12.80 16.46
C ARG A 128 5.00 13.93 15.43
N ASP A 129 6.06 14.73 15.54
CA ASP A 129 6.29 15.87 14.64
C ASP A 129 6.32 15.49 13.16
N ILE A 130 6.79 14.29 12.81
CA ILE A 130 6.83 13.85 11.41
C ILE A 130 5.42 13.57 10.85
N CYS A 131 4.51 13.06 11.68
CA CYS A 131 3.12 12.83 11.28
C CYS A 131 2.35 14.16 11.20
N SER A 132 2.62 15.09 12.13
CA SER A 132 1.96 16.38 12.15
C SER A 132 2.24 17.22 10.90
N ARG A 133 3.42 17.04 10.29
CA ARG A 133 3.85 17.67 9.03
C ARG A 133 3.08 17.17 7.79
N CYS A 134 2.52 15.96 7.81
CA CYS A 134 1.76 15.47 6.66
C CYS A 134 0.54 16.35 6.32
N ARG A 135 0.05 17.16 7.26
CA ARG A 135 -1.01 18.16 7.01
C ARG A 135 -0.60 19.26 6.02
N SER A 136 0.69 19.60 5.96
CA SER A 136 1.22 20.63 5.05
C SER A 136 2.10 20.06 3.94
N TRP A 137 2.54 18.81 4.07
CA TRP A 137 3.36 18.13 3.07
C TRP A 137 2.51 17.54 1.94
N PRO A 138 3.00 17.60 0.69
CA PRO A 138 2.37 16.89 -0.42
C PRO A 138 2.30 15.38 -0.18
N ASP A 139 1.23 14.75 -0.67
CA ASP A 139 1.10 13.30 -0.65
C ASP A 139 2.22 12.62 -1.44
N GLY A 140 2.68 11.47 -0.95
CA GLY A 140 3.76 10.66 -1.52
C GLY A 140 5.16 10.95 -0.95
N LEU A 141 5.32 11.99 -0.10
CA LEU A 141 6.57 12.21 0.64
C LEU A 141 6.70 11.20 1.78
N TYR A 142 7.93 10.71 2.00
CA TYR A 142 8.20 9.81 3.13
C TYR A 142 7.99 10.52 4.46
N CYS A 143 7.25 9.87 5.36
CA CYS A 143 6.95 10.36 6.71
C CYS A 143 7.57 9.47 7.81
N ASP A 144 8.48 8.58 7.43
CA ASP A 144 9.34 7.82 8.32
C ASP A 144 10.73 7.67 7.67
N ASP A 145 11.77 8.14 8.35
CA ASP A 145 13.16 8.01 7.87
C ASP A 145 13.66 6.56 7.92
N ARG A 146 13.05 5.71 8.76
CA ARG A 146 13.41 4.30 8.92
C ARG A 146 12.62 3.40 7.98
N ASP A 147 11.37 3.75 7.68
CA ASP A 147 10.49 2.97 6.80
C ASP A 147 10.00 3.80 5.61
N ARG A 148 10.68 3.62 4.46
CA ARG A 148 10.34 4.28 3.20
C ARG A 148 8.98 3.83 2.62
N ARG A 149 8.28 2.87 3.23
CA ARG A 149 6.91 2.53 2.81
C ARG A 149 5.89 3.52 3.36
N ARG A 150 6.22 4.20 4.47
CA ARG A 150 5.35 5.20 5.09
C ARG A 150 5.45 6.52 4.36
N VAL A 151 4.31 7.00 3.87
CA VAL A 151 4.25 8.28 3.15
C VAL A 151 3.07 9.11 3.62
N CYS A 152 3.14 10.43 3.42
CA CYS A 152 2.01 11.30 3.59
C CYS A 152 0.94 10.98 2.54
N ALA A 153 -0.31 10.87 2.97
CA ALA A 153 -1.47 10.69 2.11
C ALA A 153 -2.69 11.31 2.78
N ASN A 154 -3.41 12.18 2.07
CA ASN A 154 -4.58 12.90 2.59
C ASN A 154 -4.33 13.56 3.95
N GLY A 155 -3.16 14.18 4.14
CA GLY A 155 -2.81 14.86 5.38
C GLY A 155 -2.35 13.97 6.54
N LYS A 156 -2.23 12.64 6.34
CA LYS A 156 -1.83 11.65 7.35
C LYS A 156 -0.60 10.87 6.92
N CYS A 157 0.19 10.40 7.88
CA CYS A 157 1.28 9.47 7.61
C CYS A 157 0.72 8.03 7.61
N VAL A 158 0.56 7.46 6.43
CA VAL A 158 0.00 6.10 6.25
C VAL A 158 1.11 5.08 6.15
N ALA A 159 0.86 3.85 6.62
CA ALA A 159 1.85 2.78 6.58
C ALA A 159 2.28 2.44 5.14
N ASN A 160 1.32 2.49 4.22
CA ASN A 160 1.52 2.25 2.80
C ASN A 160 0.30 2.76 2.02
N VAL A 161 0.51 3.68 1.08
CA VAL A 161 -0.58 4.21 0.22
C VAL A 161 -1.30 3.11 -0.58
N CYS A 162 -0.64 1.98 -0.79
CA CYS A 162 -1.15 0.89 -1.60
C CYS A 162 -1.87 -0.21 -0.83
N HIS A 163 -1.99 -0.11 0.50
CA HIS A 163 -2.67 -1.14 1.30
C HIS A 163 -4.15 -1.28 0.93
N ASP A 164 -4.88 -0.16 0.85
CA ASP A 164 -6.33 -0.14 0.57
C ASP A 164 -6.65 0.27 -0.87
N LYS A 165 -5.63 0.42 -1.71
CA LYS A 165 -5.79 0.85 -3.10
C LYS A 165 -5.78 -0.38 -4.04
N PRO A 166 -6.65 -0.40 -5.07
CA PRO A 166 -6.63 -1.47 -6.05
C PRO A 166 -5.34 -1.41 -6.88
N GLU A 167 -4.94 -2.56 -7.43
CA GLU A 167 -3.80 -2.62 -8.34
C GLU A 167 -3.99 -1.67 -9.54
N GLY A 168 -2.90 -1.04 -9.98
CA GLY A 168 -2.87 -0.10 -11.09
C GLY A 168 -3.45 1.30 -10.79
N SER A 169 -3.90 1.56 -9.56
CA SER A 169 -4.31 2.90 -9.14
C SER A 169 -3.12 3.78 -8.75
N TYR A 170 -3.23 5.09 -9.00
CA TYR A 170 -2.13 6.02 -8.71
C TYR A 170 -1.91 6.17 -7.20
N CYS A 171 -0.63 6.17 -6.81
CA CYS A 171 -0.20 6.32 -5.42
C CYS A 171 0.49 7.66 -5.15
N ASP A 172 0.67 8.50 -6.16
CA ASP A 172 1.24 9.84 -6.06
C ASP A 172 0.33 10.89 -6.74
N LEU A 173 0.47 12.16 -6.34
CA LEU A 173 -0.34 13.26 -6.89
C LEU A 173 0.03 13.59 -8.34
N GLN A 174 1.28 13.34 -8.74
CA GLN A 174 1.75 13.58 -10.10
C GLN A 174 1.29 12.49 -11.08
N LYS A 175 0.62 11.43 -10.58
CA LYS A 175 0.15 10.28 -11.36
C LYS A 175 1.29 9.61 -12.15
N LEU A 176 2.47 9.53 -11.56
CA LEU A 176 3.65 8.89 -12.13
C LEU A 176 3.83 7.47 -11.58
N LYS A 177 3.43 7.23 -10.34
CA LYS A 177 3.56 5.96 -9.64
C LYS A 177 2.20 5.33 -9.38
N MET A 178 2.16 4.01 -9.36
CA MET A 178 0.96 3.24 -9.11
C MET A 178 1.19 2.11 -8.12
N CYS A 179 0.10 1.63 -7.54
CA CYS A 179 0.09 0.49 -6.66
C CYS A 179 0.21 -0.81 -7.45
N VAL A 180 1.32 -1.52 -7.28
CA VAL A 180 1.58 -2.82 -7.90
C VAL A 180 2.10 -3.77 -6.85
N ASP A 181 1.43 -4.90 -6.65
CA ASP A 181 1.75 -5.87 -5.58
C ASP A 181 1.82 -5.24 -4.18
N GLY A 182 0.97 -4.24 -3.92
CA GLY A 182 0.93 -3.50 -2.67
C GLY A 182 2.09 -2.53 -2.48
N GLU A 183 2.85 -2.17 -3.51
CA GLU A 183 3.93 -1.18 -3.40
C GLU A 183 3.74 -0.04 -4.40
N CYS A 184 4.07 1.19 -3.98
CA CYS A 184 3.99 2.39 -4.82
C CYS A 184 5.22 2.52 -5.72
N ARG A 185 5.08 2.19 -7.01
CA ARG A 185 6.18 2.01 -7.96
C ARG A 185 5.90 2.69 -9.31
N ASP A 186 6.92 2.88 -10.14
CA ASP A 186 6.78 3.35 -11.53
C ASP A 186 7.20 2.22 -12.49
N PRO A 187 6.25 1.33 -12.88
CA PRO A 187 6.61 0.10 -13.60
C PRO A 187 7.21 0.37 -14.99
N CYS A 188 6.83 1.48 -15.64
CA CYS A 188 7.38 1.85 -16.94
C CYS A 188 8.83 2.30 -16.79
N ARG A 189 9.13 3.20 -15.84
CA ARG A 189 10.51 3.68 -15.61
C ARG A 189 11.45 2.62 -15.06
N GLU A 190 10.93 1.63 -14.34
CA GLU A 190 11.69 0.46 -13.89
C GLU A 190 12.26 -0.35 -15.06
N VAL A 191 11.53 -0.44 -16.19
CA VAL A 191 12.04 -1.08 -17.41
C VAL A 191 13.04 -0.19 -18.13
N ALA A 192 12.69 1.08 -18.35
CA ALA A 192 13.61 2.03 -18.93
C ALA A 192 13.30 3.48 -18.50
N PRO A 193 14.31 4.31 -18.16
CA PRO A 193 14.09 5.62 -17.52
C PRO A 193 13.27 6.64 -18.32
N HIS A 194 13.18 6.46 -19.64
CA HIS A 194 12.47 7.34 -20.57
C HIS A 194 11.00 6.96 -20.78
N LEU A 195 10.59 5.75 -20.35
CA LEU A 195 9.20 5.31 -20.49
C LEU A 195 8.31 6.00 -19.46
N LEU A 196 7.11 6.38 -19.89
CA LEU A 196 6.12 7.07 -19.04
C LEU A 196 4.81 6.30 -19.02
N THR A 197 4.10 6.29 -17.90
CA THR A 197 2.75 5.71 -17.85
C THR A 197 1.79 6.51 -18.75
N CYS A 198 0.96 5.83 -19.54
CA CYS A 198 -0.05 6.44 -20.42
C CYS A 198 -1.35 5.61 -20.48
N GLU A 199 -2.38 6.14 -21.14
CA GLU A 199 -3.62 5.42 -21.45
C GLU A 199 -3.53 4.82 -22.85
N CYS A 200 -3.88 3.54 -23.00
CA CYS A 200 -3.76 2.83 -24.27
C CYS A 200 -4.72 3.45 -25.31
N ASP A 201 -4.15 4.08 -26.36
CA ASP A 201 -4.94 4.78 -27.37
C ASP A 201 -5.69 3.81 -28.31
N ASP A 202 -5.09 2.67 -28.63
CA ASP A 202 -5.63 1.69 -29.59
C ASP A 202 -5.60 0.25 -29.04
N PHE A 203 -6.50 -0.60 -29.58
CA PHE A 203 -6.71 -2.04 -29.35
C PHE A 203 -7.81 -2.46 -28.36
N ARG A 204 -8.26 -3.71 -28.55
CA ARG A 204 -9.54 -4.33 -28.15
C ARG A 204 -9.89 -4.06 -26.67
N SER A 205 -11.19 -4.10 -26.37
CA SER A 205 -11.77 -3.71 -25.06
C SER A 205 -11.08 -4.31 -23.82
N ASP A 206 -10.35 -5.41 -23.94
CA ASP A 206 -9.66 -6.11 -22.85
C ASP A 206 -8.24 -5.57 -22.58
N ASP A 207 -7.58 -4.96 -23.58
CA ASP A 207 -6.24 -4.40 -23.42
C ASP A 207 -6.27 -2.97 -22.86
N ARG A 208 -7.40 -2.26 -23.03
CA ARG A 208 -7.61 -0.93 -22.42
C ARG A 208 -7.56 -0.94 -20.89
N CYS A 209 -7.79 -2.09 -20.27
CA CYS A 209 -7.72 -2.23 -18.82
C CYS A 209 -6.33 -2.54 -18.29
N GLN A 210 -5.35 -2.76 -19.18
CA GLN A 210 -3.97 -3.05 -18.80
C GLN A 210 -3.15 -1.76 -18.72
N LEU A 211 -2.03 -1.81 -18.01
CA LEU A 211 -1.05 -0.74 -18.02
C LEU A 211 -0.47 -0.55 -19.42
N CYS A 212 -0.29 0.71 -19.83
CA CYS A 212 0.46 1.07 -21.02
C CYS A 212 1.60 2.04 -20.69
N CYS A 213 2.67 1.95 -21.48
CA CYS A 213 3.85 2.79 -21.40
C CYS A 213 4.06 3.55 -22.71
N PHE A 214 4.31 4.86 -22.60
CA PHE A 214 4.64 5.75 -23.69
C PHE A 214 6.15 5.80 -23.86
N ASP A 215 6.60 5.55 -25.08
CA ASP A 215 8.00 5.72 -25.47
C ASP A 215 8.15 7.01 -26.31
N PRO A 216 8.88 8.02 -25.82
CA PRO A 216 9.15 9.25 -26.56
C PRO A 216 9.80 9.02 -27.94
N SER A 217 10.53 7.93 -28.11
CA SER A 217 11.23 7.58 -29.36
C SER A 217 10.26 7.18 -30.47
N THR A 218 9.23 6.41 -30.11
CA THR A 218 8.19 5.95 -31.05
C THR A 218 6.97 6.86 -31.06
N LYS A 219 6.83 7.72 -30.04
CA LYS A 219 5.66 8.57 -29.78
C LYS A 219 4.37 7.77 -29.68
N ARG A 220 4.44 6.53 -29.20
CA ARG A 220 3.29 5.64 -29.06
C ARG A 220 3.11 5.20 -27.61
N CYS A 221 1.86 5.09 -27.21
CA CYS A 221 1.45 4.42 -25.98
C CYS A 221 1.20 2.94 -26.29
N GLU A 222 2.05 2.04 -25.76
CA GLU A 222 2.00 0.61 -26.06
C GLU A 222 1.68 -0.20 -24.80
N ASN A 223 1.01 -1.35 -24.98
CA ASN A 223 0.66 -2.27 -23.90
C ASN A 223 1.92 -2.73 -23.15
N ALA A 224 1.95 -2.48 -21.84
CA ALA A 224 3.11 -2.72 -20.98
C ALA A 224 3.48 -4.20 -20.90
N PHE A 225 2.47 -5.08 -20.88
CA PHE A 225 2.67 -6.52 -20.84
C PHE A 225 3.18 -7.06 -22.17
N ALA A 226 2.49 -6.75 -23.28
CA ALA A 226 2.82 -7.28 -24.60
C ALA A 226 4.20 -6.79 -25.10
N ARG A 227 4.50 -5.50 -24.91
CA ARG A 227 5.71 -4.86 -25.44
C ARG A 227 6.92 -5.01 -24.51
N TYR A 228 6.72 -4.75 -23.22
CA TYR A 228 7.80 -4.63 -22.24
C TYR A 228 7.84 -5.76 -21.21
N GLN A 229 6.90 -6.72 -21.27
CA GLN A 229 6.81 -7.86 -20.34
C GLN A 229 6.67 -7.42 -18.87
N ILE A 230 6.06 -6.26 -18.63
CA ILE A 230 5.79 -5.75 -17.28
C ILE A 230 4.67 -6.59 -16.67
N ILE A 231 4.96 -7.25 -15.55
CA ILE A 231 4.08 -8.17 -14.84
C ILE A 231 4.06 -7.89 -13.34
N ASN A 232 2.95 -8.25 -12.69
CA ASN A 232 2.90 -8.31 -11.22
C ASN A 232 3.55 -9.61 -10.69
N LYS A 233 3.66 -9.77 -9.36
CA LYS A 233 4.24 -10.97 -8.72
C LYS A 233 3.52 -12.27 -9.11
N ASN A 234 2.25 -12.17 -9.50
CA ASN A 234 1.45 -13.31 -9.96
C ASN A 234 1.62 -13.64 -11.45
N LYS A 235 2.60 -13.02 -12.13
CA LYS A 235 2.87 -13.18 -13.57
C LYS A 235 1.70 -12.78 -14.46
N ARG A 236 0.89 -11.81 -14.01
CA ARG A 236 -0.24 -11.26 -14.78
C ARG A 236 0.08 -9.83 -15.24
N PRO A 237 -0.58 -9.35 -16.30
CA PRO A 237 -0.58 -7.94 -16.62
C PRO A 237 -1.06 -7.12 -15.43
N ILE A 238 -0.52 -5.91 -15.28
CA ILE A 238 -1.00 -4.95 -14.28
C ILE A 238 -2.32 -4.37 -14.80
N PHE A 239 -3.43 -4.65 -14.12
CA PHE A 239 -4.75 -4.11 -14.48
C PHE A 239 -5.01 -2.80 -13.74
N ARG A 240 -5.70 -1.87 -14.41
CA ARG A 240 -6.02 -0.55 -13.87
C ARG A 240 -7.51 -0.48 -13.51
N ASP A 241 -7.82 -0.78 -12.25
CA ASP A 241 -9.20 -0.72 -11.75
C ASP A 241 -9.77 0.70 -11.84
N GLY A 242 -11.03 0.83 -12.26
CA GLY A 242 -11.72 2.10 -12.44
C GLY A 242 -11.35 2.89 -13.70
N LEU A 243 -10.37 2.42 -14.50
CA LEU A 243 -10.03 3.08 -15.77
C LEU A 243 -11.21 3.01 -16.74
N ARG A 244 -11.49 4.12 -17.44
CA ARG A 244 -12.58 4.17 -18.42
C ARG A 244 -12.17 3.44 -19.69
N CYS A 245 -12.80 2.30 -19.95
CA CYS A 245 -12.50 1.46 -21.11
C CYS A 245 -13.45 1.72 -22.29
N ARG A 246 -14.73 2.01 -22.03
CA ARG A 246 -15.76 2.38 -23.02
C ARG A 246 -16.72 3.42 -22.43
N PRO A 247 -17.49 4.16 -23.24
CA PRO A 247 -18.51 5.07 -22.71
C PRO A 247 -19.45 4.36 -21.73
N GLY A 248 -19.52 4.84 -20.49
CA GLY A 248 -20.34 4.24 -19.42
C GLY A 248 -19.78 2.97 -18.77
N ALA A 249 -18.57 2.53 -19.14
CA ALA A 249 -17.93 1.32 -18.61
C ALA A 249 -16.54 1.60 -18.04
N THR A 250 -16.21 0.87 -16.98
CA THR A 250 -14.92 0.92 -16.27
C THR A 250 -14.32 -0.47 -16.15
N CYS A 251 -13.00 -0.51 -16.06
CA CYS A 251 -12.25 -1.72 -15.78
C CYS A 251 -12.47 -2.16 -14.33
N ASN A 252 -12.51 -3.47 -14.10
CA ASN A 252 -12.46 -4.05 -12.76
C ASN A 252 -11.08 -4.64 -12.47
N LYS A 253 -10.88 -5.13 -11.23
CA LYS A 253 -9.66 -5.81 -10.78
C LYS A 253 -9.19 -7.03 -11.61
N TYR A 254 -10.02 -7.55 -12.52
CA TYR A 254 -9.69 -8.68 -13.39
C TYR A 254 -9.35 -8.25 -14.82
N GLY A 255 -9.27 -6.94 -15.09
CA GLY A 255 -9.01 -6.42 -16.43
C GLY A 255 -10.22 -6.45 -17.36
N LEU A 256 -11.43 -6.67 -16.83
CA LEU A 256 -12.65 -6.74 -17.63
C LEU A 256 -13.34 -5.39 -17.68
N CYS A 257 -13.74 -4.97 -18.89
CA CYS A 257 -14.47 -3.73 -19.13
C CYS A 257 -15.99 -3.92 -18.98
N GLY A 258 -16.57 -3.42 -17.89
CA GLY A 258 -17.99 -3.57 -17.57
C GLY A 258 -18.69 -2.25 -17.23
N ALA A 259 -20.01 -2.17 -17.41
CA ALA A 259 -20.78 -0.96 -17.11
C ALA A 259 -20.70 -0.60 -15.61
N ALA A 260 -20.51 0.68 -15.30
CA ALA A 260 -20.33 1.18 -13.92
C ALA A 260 -21.60 1.08 -13.04
N ASN A 261 -22.71 0.55 -13.57
CA ASN A 261 -23.99 0.39 -12.87
C ASN A 261 -24.63 -0.98 -13.11
N LEU A 262 -23.96 -2.03 -12.63
CA LEU A 262 -24.63 -3.29 -12.29
C LEU A 262 -24.33 -3.63 -10.82
N ALA A 263 -24.56 -2.66 -9.94
CA ALA A 263 -24.88 -2.98 -8.56
C ALA A 263 -26.18 -3.80 -8.58
N VAL A 264 -26.04 -5.11 -8.39
CA VAL A 264 -27.11 -6.03 -7.97
C VAL A 264 -28.31 -6.10 -8.92
N ARG A 265 -28.15 -6.76 -10.08
CA ARG A 265 -29.17 -7.74 -10.48
C ARG A 265 -28.73 -9.08 -9.90
N HIS A 266 -28.98 -9.20 -8.60
CA HIS A 266 -29.00 -10.49 -7.91
C HIS A 266 -29.88 -11.42 -8.74
N TRP A 267 -29.32 -12.59 -9.06
CA TRP A 267 -29.99 -13.76 -9.60
C TRP A 267 -31.48 -13.85 -9.21
N THR A 268 -32.36 -13.41 -10.11
CA THR A 268 -33.73 -13.91 -10.20
C THR A 268 -33.86 -14.73 -11.48
N ASP A 269 -32.93 -15.65 -11.73
CA ASP A 269 -33.03 -16.68 -12.78
C ASP A 269 -33.60 -17.99 -12.20
N LYS A 270 -34.54 -17.88 -11.26
CA LYS A 270 -35.23 -19.02 -10.67
C LYS A 270 -36.67 -18.72 -10.25
N LEU A 271 -37.44 -18.00 -11.07
CA LEU A 271 -38.90 -17.89 -10.85
C LEU A 271 -39.74 -17.47 -12.08
N THR A 272 -39.31 -17.86 -13.29
CA THR A 272 -40.12 -17.66 -14.51
C THR A 272 -40.29 -18.92 -15.37
N ILE A 273 -39.77 -20.07 -14.95
CA ILE A 273 -39.98 -21.36 -15.64
C ILE A 273 -41.18 -22.15 -15.08
N GLU A 274 -41.71 -21.78 -13.90
CA GLU A 274 -42.86 -22.48 -13.30
C GLU A 274 -44.23 -21.90 -13.71
N LEU A 275 -44.30 -20.72 -14.34
CA LEU A 275 -45.57 -20.14 -14.81
C LEU A 275 -45.92 -20.48 -16.26
N SER A 276 -45.01 -21.07 -17.03
CA SER A 276 -45.27 -21.54 -18.40
C SER A 276 -45.76 -22.99 -18.45
N ILE A 277 -45.48 -23.79 -17.42
CA ILE A 277 -45.90 -25.21 -17.36
C ILE A 277 -47.33 -25.34 -16.80
N GLY A 278 -47.75 -24.45 -15.89
CA GLY A 278 -49.12 -24.43 -15.37
C GLY A 278 -50.18 -23.96 -16.37
N PHE A 279 -49.83 -23.10 -17.33
CA PHE A 279 -50.78 -22.60 -18.32
C PHE A 279 -51.07 -23.58 -19.46
N ILE A 280 -50.13 -24.47 -19.80
CA ILE A 280 -50.34 -25.50 -20.83
C ILE A 280 -51.26 -26.62 -20.32
N PHE A 281 -51.20 -26.96 -19.03
CA PHE A 281 -52.09 -27.99 -18.46
C PHE A 281 -53.54 -27.52 -18.25
N LEU A 282 -53.80 -26.21 -18.17
CA LEU A 282 -55.16 -25.69 -18.03
C LEU A 282 -55.91 -25.65 -19.38
N ILE A 283 -55.21 -25.46 -20.49
CA ILE A 283 -55.83 -25.40 -21.83
C ILE A 283 -56.17 -26.80 -22.36
N MET A 284 -55.44 -27.85 -21.94
CA MET A 284 -55.73 -29.22 -22.38
C MET A 284 -56.88 -29.91 -21.62
N ASN A 285 -57.38 -29.37 -20.50
CA ASN A 285 -58.51 -29.95 -19.76
C ASN A 285 -59.88 -29.32 -20.08
N ILE A 286 -59.94 -28.23 -20.85
CA ILE A 286 -61.21 -27.60 -21.23
C ILE A 286 -61.79 -28.22 -22.52
N GLN A 287 -61.01 -28.97 -23.29
CA GLN A 287 -61.52 -29.67 -24.49
C GLN A 287 -62.02 -31.10 -24.22
N THR A 288 -62.10 -31.56 -22.97
CA THR A 288 -62.62 -32.90 -22.63
C THR A 288 -63.96 -32.85 -21.87
N ILE A 289 -64.57 -31.66 -21.73
CA ILE A 289 -65.92 -31.48 -21.16
C ILE A 289 -66.75 -30.59 -22.11
N LEU A 290 -66.74 -30.92 -23.41
CA LEU A 290 -67.73 -30.50 -24.40
C LEU A 290 -67.94 -31.65 -25.40
#